data_AF-A0A661CWT1-F1
#
_entry.id   AF-A0A661CWT1-F1
#
_cell.length_a   1.000
_cell.length_b   1.000
_cell.length_c   1.000
_cell.angle_alpha   90.00
_cell.angle_beta   90.00
_cell.angle_gamma   90.00
#
_symmetry.space_group_name_H-M   'P 1'
#
loop_
_entity.id
_entity.type
_entity.pdbx_description
1 polymer ?
#
loop_
_entity_poly.entity_id
_entity_poly.type
_entity_poly.pdbx_seq_one_letter_code
_entity_poly.pdbx_strand_id
1 'polypeptide(L)'
;MLTDEEKDNRRCSAPNCPNKVYAKGYCNKHYNQIRIHGKLTPDVERAEYSTADTTCSEAMCPGIVVAKGLCMTHYQALRRATLIDKQVERKEPAPVPVRRRVVRRRA
;
A
#
# COMPACT_ATOMS: atom_id res chain seq x y z
N MET A 1 -24.78 30.08 28.46
CA MET A 1 -24.10 28.78 28.57
C MET A 1 -24.51 27.98 27.34
N LEU A 2 -23.61 27.77 26.38
CA LEU A 2 -23.91 27.07 25.13
C LEU A 2 -23.44 25.62 25.29
N THR A 3 -24.34 24.68 24.98
CA THR A 3 -24.27 23.26 25.34
C THR A 3 -23.19 22.52 24.54
N ASP A 4 -22.54 21.54 25.17
CA ASP A 4 -21.51 20.69 24.56
C ASP A 4 -22.02 19.80 23.39
N GLU A 5 -23.34 19.76 23.18
CA GLU A 5 -24.01 18.96 22.14
C GLU A 5 -23.86 19.52 20.71
N GLU A 6 -23.50 20.79 20.53
CA GLU A 6 -23.34 21.40 19.20
C GLU A 6 -21.95 21.18 18.57
N LYS A 7 -20.97 20.66 19.34
CA LYS A 7 -19.54 20.72 18.98
C LYS A 7 -19.02 19.52 18.16
N ASP A 8 -19.76 18.41 18.11
CA ASP A 8 -19.33 17.12 17.53
C ASP A 8 -20.03 16.72 16.21
N ASN A 9 -20.86 17.58 15.60
CA ASN A 9 -21.55 17.21 14.35
C ASN A 9 -20.96 17.85 13.09
N ARG A 10 -19.70 18.30 13.15
CA ARG A 10 -19.02 18.88 12.00
C ARG A 10 -18.76 17.78 10.96
N ARG A 11 -19.52 17.84 9.86
CA ARG A 11 -19.34 17.02 8.67
C ARG A 11 -18.17 17.53 7.84
N CYS A 12 -17.53 16.62 7.12
CA CYS A 12 -16.44 16.95 6.23
C CYS A 12 -16.85 18.05 5.24
N SER A 13 -16.01 19.06 5.07
CA SER A 13 -16.20 20.15 4.10
C SER A 13 -16.05 19.72 2.63
N ALA A 14 -15.85 18.42 2.37
CA ALA A 14 -15.74 17.88 1.03
C ALA A 14 -17.15 17.63 0.47
N PRO A 15 -17.39 17.93 -0.82
CA PRO A 15 -18.70 17.69 -1.44
C PRO A 15 -19.06 16.21 -1.34
N ASN A 16 -20.31 15.92 -0.98
CA ASN A 16 -20.85 14.56 -0.84
C ASN A 16 -20.15 13.65 0.19
N CYS A 17 -19.46 14.21 1.19
CA CYS A 17 -18.80 13.39 2.22
C CYS A 17 -19.60 13.35 3.53
N PRO A 18 -20.28 12.23 3.87
CA PRO A 18 -21.02 12.11 5.13
C PRO A 18 -20.13 11.90 6.36
N ASN A 19 -18.81 11.82 6.16
CA ASN A 19 -17.86 11.50 7.24
C ASN A 19 -17.67 12.68 8.20
N LYS A 20 -17.42 12.37 9.48
CA LYS A 20 -17.06 13.35 10.50
C LYS A 20 -15.73 14.03 10.19
N VAL A 21 -15.61 15.29 10.57
CA VAL A 21 -14.35 16.05 10.50
C VAL A 21 -13.32 15.42 11.44
N TYR A 22 -12.13 15.21 10.90
CA TYR A 22 -10.94 14.81 11.65
C TYR A 22 -10.06 16.04 11.95
N ALA A 23 -9.69 16.81 10.92
CA ALA A 23 -8.82 17.97 11.06
C ALA A 23 -9.02 18.96 9.91
N LYS A 24 -8.80 20.27 10.16
CA LYS A 24 -8.93 21.35 9.17
C LYS A 24 -10.28 21.38 8.42
N GLY A 25 -11.36 20.91 9.04
CA GLY A 25 -12.67 20.82 8.39
C GLY A 25 -12.83 19.63 7.44
N TYR A 26 -11.86 18.70 7.38
CA TYR A 26 -11.91 17.51 6.53
C TYR A 26 -11.88 16.22 7.34
N CYS A 27 -12.51 15.16 6.84
CA CYS A 27 -12.38 13.82 7.39
C CYS A 27 -10.95 13.29 7.21
N ASN A 28 -10.61 12.20 7.89
CA ASN A 28 -9.25 11.66 7.87
C ASN A 28 -8.77 11.34 6.44
N LYS A 29 -9.65 10.79 5.58
CA LYS A 29 -9.35 10.51 4.16
C LYS A 29 -9.00 11.78 3.38
N HIS A 30 -9.89 12.77 3.41
CA HIS A 30 -9.70 14.03 2.69
C HIS A 30 -8.53 14.84 3.23
N TYR A 31 -8.35 14.85 4.56
CA TYR A 31 -7.18 15.46 5.18
C TYR A 31 -5.87 14.82 4.69
N ASN A 32 -5.83 13.49 4.60
CA ASN A 32 -4.66 12.78 4.07
C ASN A 32 -4.43 13.04 2.58
N GLN A 33 -5.48 13.10 1.76
CA GLN A 33 -5.36 13.47 0.35
C GLN A 33 -4.77 14.88 0.19
N ILE A 34 -5.29 15.86 0.93
CA ILE A 34 -4.78 17.23 0.92
C ILE A 34 -3.33 17.26 1.43
N ARG A 35 -3.00 16.49 2.48
CA ARG A 35 -1.64 16.43 3.05
C ARG A 35 -0.62 15.83 2.08
N ILE A 36 -1.01 14.84 1.29
CA ILE A 36 -0.11 14.11 0.38
C ILE A 36 -0.03 14.81 -0.99
N HIS A 37 -1.17 15.26 -1.52
CA HIS A 37 -1.29 15.75 -2.90
C HIS A 37 -1.52 17.27 -3.00
N GLY A 38 -1.72 17.97 -1.88
CA GLY A 38 -1.96 19.42 -1.84
C GLY A 38 -3.36 19.85 -2.30
N LYS A 39 -4.18 18.94 -2.84
CA LYS A 39 -5.52 19.21 -3.36
C LYS A 39 -6.51 18.14 -2.96
N LEU A 40 -7.77 18.53 -2.81
CA LEU A 40 -8.87 17.59 -2.67
C LEU A 40 -9.16 17.03 -4.06
N THR A 41 -8.68 15.82 -4.34
CA THR A 41 -9.24 15.07 -5.46
C THR A 41 -10.70 14.78 -5.12
N PRO A 42 -11.67 15.07 -6.01
CA PRO A 42 -13.03 14.64 -5.77
C PRO A 42 -13.01 13.16 -5.43
N ASP A 43 -13.94 12.74 -4.57
CA ASP A 43 -14.16 11.33 -4.24
C ASP A 43 -14.64 10.67 -5.54
N VAL A 44 -13.70 10.40 -6.44
CA VAL A 44 -13.81 9.31 -7.40
C VAL A 44 -13.78 8.12 -6.47
N GLU A 45 -14.94 7.83 -5.89
CA GLU A 45 -15.25 6.57 -5.26
C GLU A 45 -14.76 5.56 -6.27
N ARG A 46 -13.56 5.04 -5.97
CA ARG A 46 -12.84 3.98 -6.64
C ARG A 46 -13.74 3.40 -7.72
N ALA A 47 -13.58 3.92 -8.95
CA ALA A 47 -14.52 3.78 -10.05
C ALA A 47 -15.26 2.46 -9.90
N GLU A 48 -16.60 2.49 -9.78
CA GLU A 48 -17.44 1.30 -9.66
C GLU A 48 -16.85 0.25 -10.59
N TYR A 49 -16.12 -0.71 -10.00
CA TYR A 49 -15.38 -1.68 -10.79
C TYR A 49 -16.45 -2.44 -11.52
N SER A 50 -16.62 -2.15 -12.80
CA SER A 50 -17.57 -2.85 -13.66
C SER A 50 -17.20 -4.32 -13.51
N THR A 51 -18.05 -5.07 -12.81
CA THR A 51 -17.79 -6.45 -12.39
C THR A 51 -17.78 -7.43 -13.57
N ALA A 52 -17.80 -6.92 -14.80
CA ALA A 52 -18.23 -7.66 -15.98
C ALA A 52 -17.09 -8.33 -16.77
N ASP A 53 -15.88 -7.77 -16.90
CA ASP A 53 -15.16 -8.07 -18.14
C ASP A 53 -13.78 -8.74 -18.07
N THR A 54 -13.27 -9.09 -16.90
CA THR A 54 -12.00 -9.85 -16.88
C THR A 54 -11.94 -10.86 -15.75
N THR A 55 -12.25 -12.11 -16.07
CA THR A 55 -11.92 -13.28 -15.25
C THR A 55 -10.40 -13.41 -15.12
N CYS A 56 -9.92 -13.80 -13.94
CA CYS A 56 -8.51 -14.05 -13.69
C CYS A 56 -7.93 -15.08 -14.69
N SER A 57 -6.69 -14.86 -15.13
CA SER A 57 -5.96 -15.79 -16.02
C SER A 57 -5.61 -17.15 -15.38
N GLU A 58 -5.93 -17.36 -14.11
CA GLU A 58 -5.71 -18.64 -13.43
C GLU A 58 -6.87 -19.57 -13.74
N ALA A 59 -6.56 -20.82 -14.11
CA ALA A 59 -7.56 -21.81 -14.50
C ALA A 59 -8.61 -21.97 -13.39
N MET A 60 -9.88 -21.70 -13.72
CA MET A 60 -11.02 -21.79 -12.81
C MET A 60 -10.97 -20.83 -11.61
N CYS A 61 -10.33 -19.67 -11.73
CA CYS A 61 -10.45 -18.63 -10.71
C CYS A 61 -11.62 -17.69 -11.02
N PRO A 62 -12.69 -17.65 -10.20
CA PRO A 62 -13.81 -16.72 -10.38
C PRO A 62 -13.44 -15.27 -10.01
N GLY A 63 -12.18 -15.01 -9.65
CA GLY A 63 -11.72 -13.70 -9.25
C GLY A 63 -11.69 -12.71 -10.41
N ILE A 64 -12.09 -11.47 -10.14
CA ILE A 64 -12.04 -10.36 -11.10
C ILE A 64 -10.61 -9.82 -11.17
N VAL A 65 -10.10 -9.62 -12.38
CA VAL A 65 -8.76 -9.05 -12.62
C VAL A 65 -8.68 -7.63 -12.11
N VAL A 66 -7.62 -7.35 -11.36
CA VAL A 66 -7.32 -5.99 -10.88
C VAL A 66 -6.11 -5.38 -11.60
N ALA A 67 -5.16 -6.22 -12.01
CA ALA A 67 -3.96 -5.80 -12.74
C ALA A 67 -3.24 -7.03 -13.33
N LYS A 68 -2.56 -6.86 -14.47
CA LYS A 68 -1.74 -7.90 -15.13
C LYS A 68 -2.48 -9.23 -15.41
N GLY A 69 -3.78 -9.19 -15.70
CA GLY A 69 -4.57 -10.41 -15.91
C GLY A 69 -4.84 -11.23 -14.65
N LEU A 70 -4.46 -10.72 -13.46
CA LEU A 70 -4.61 -11.42 -12.19
C LEU A 70 -5.62 -10.74 -11.29
N CYS A 71 -6.39 -11.54 -10.55
CA CYS A 71 -7.23 -11.04 -9.47
C CYS A 71 -6.40 -10.52 -8.31
N MET A 72 -7.03 -9.82 -7.35
CA MET A 72 -6.30 -9.19 -6.24
C MET A 72 -5.42 -10.18 -5.45
N THR A 73 -5.90 -11.40 -5.21
CA THR A 73 -5.15 -12.42 -4.47
C THR A 73 -3.93 -12.90 -5.25
N HIS A 74 -4.10 -13.25 -6.53
CA HIS A 74 -3.00 -13.69 -7.39
C HIS A 74 -2.01 -12.56 -7.71
N TYR A 75 -2.49 -11.33 -7.85
CA TYR A 75 -1.64 -10.16 -8.03
C TYR A 75 -0.79 -9.87 -6.79
N GLN A 76 -1.36 -10.01 -5.58
CA GLN A 76 -0.60 -9.88 -4.33
C GLN A 76 0.39 -11.01 -4.15
N ALA A 77 0.02 -12.25 -4.50
CA ALA A 77 0.91 -13.41 -4.48
C ALA A 77 2.10 -13.20 -5.44
N LEU A 78 1.84 -12.79 -6.68
CA LEU A 78 2.88 -12.43 -7.65
C LEU A 78 3.76 -11.29 -7.12
N ARG A 79 3.19 -10.22 -6.56
CA ARG A 79 3.97 -9.13 -5.96
C ARG A 79 4.88 -9.63 -4.85
N ARG A 80 4.39 -10.48 -3.95
CA ARG A 80 5.20 -11.08 -2.87
C ARG A 80 6.30 -11.98 -3.43
N ALA A 81 5.98 -12.84 -4.39
CA ALA A 81 6.96 -13.71 -5.05
C ALA A 81 8.07 -12.92 -5.75
N THR A 82 7.71 -11.86 -6.50
CA THR A 82 8.71 -10.98 -7.15
C THR A 82 9.56 -10.18 -6.17
N LEU A 83 9.08 -9.95 -4.94
CA LEU A 83 9.90 -9.36 -3.87
C LEU A 83 10.85 -10.38 -3.25
N ILE A 84 10.44 -11.65 -3.15
CA ILE A 84 11.28 -12.75 -2.66
C ILE A 84 12.42 -13.01 -3.64
N ASP A 85 12.14 -13.02 -4.95
CA ASP A 85 13.14 -13.19 -6.01
C ASP A 85 14.26 -12.11 -5.90
N LYS A 86 13.87 -10.85 -5.68
CA LYS A 86 14.80 -9.73 -5.42
C LYS A 86 15.64 -9.87 -4.15
N GLN A 87 15.20 -10.64 -3.15
CA GLN A 87 15.98 -10.89 -1.93
C GLN A 87 17.01 -12.01 -2.12
N VAL A 88 16.84 -12.87 -3.13
CA VAL A 88 17.79 -13.93 -3.48
C VAL A 88 18.94 -13.39 -4.35
N GLU A 89 18.74 -12.26 -5.05
CA GLU A 89 19.82 -11.51 -5.75
C GLU A 89 20.80 -10.77 -4.81
N ARG A 90 20.94 -11.18 -3.54
CA ARG A 90 22.09 -10.76 -2.72
C ARG A 90 23.34 -11.44 -3.29
N LYS A 91 24.05 -10.72 -4.16
CA LYS A 91 25.37 -11.09 -4.70
C LYS A 91 26.21 -11.78 -3.63
N GLU A 92 26.74 -12.96 -3.94
CA GLU A 92 27.69 -13.66 -3.08
C GLU A 92 28.74 -12.66 -2.57
N PRO A 93 28.93 -12.53 -1.23
CA PRO A 93 29.94 -11.61 -0.73
C PRO A 93 31.32 -12.08 -1.21
N ALA A 94 32.11 -11.15 -1.75
CA ALA A 94 33.44 -11.42 -2.27
C ALA A 94 34.28 -12.22 -1.25
N PRO A 95 35.12 -13.17 -1.70
CA PRO A 95 35.92 -13.99 -0.79
C PRO A 95 36.80 -13.10 0.08
N VAL A 96 36.56 -13.12 1.40
CA VAL A 96 37.34 -12.38 2.38
C VAL A 96 38.73 -13.01 2.52
N PRO A 97 39.84 -12.26 2.38
CA PRO A 97 41.18 -12.81 2.51
C PRO A 97 41.48 -13.18 3.97
N VAL A 98 41.46 -14.48 4.27
CA VAL A 98 41.79 -15.01 5.60
C VAL A 98 43.30 -14.93 5.81
N ARG A 99 43.75 -14.02 6.69
CA ARG A 99 45.17 -13.94 7.07
C ARG A 99 45.55 -15.15 7.94
N ARG A 100 46.38 -16.04 7.40
CA ARG A 100 46.91 -17.18 8.15
C ARG A 100 47.89 -16.71 9.21
N ARG A 101 47.64 -17.09 10.47
CA ARG A 101 48.53 -16.79 11.59
C ARG A 101 49.77 -17.66 11.49
N VAL A 102 50.93 -17.05 11.21
CA VAL A 102 52.22 -17.75 11.18
C VAL A 102 52.64 -18.02 12.63
N VAL A 103 52.55 -19.28 13.07
CA VAL A 103 53.05 -19.69 14.39
C VAL A 103 54.55 -19.92 14.27
N ARG A 104 55.35 -18.98 14.82
CA ARG A 104 56.80 -19.14 14.88
C ARG A 104 57.15 -20.13 15.99
N ARG A 105 57.67 -21.30 15.62
CA ARG A 105 58.22 -22.27 16.57
C ARG A 105 59.57 -21.73 17.08
N ARG A 106 59.73 -21.67 18.40
CA ARG A 106 61.01 -21.35 19.04
C ARG A 106 61.89 -22.61 19.06
N ALA A 107 63.17 -22.41 18.76
CA ALA A 107 64.23 -23.42 18.85
C ALA A 107 64.64 -23.65 20.31
#